data_AF-A0A3D3S670-F1
#
_entry.id   AF-A0A3D3S670-F1
#
_cell.length_a   1.000
_cell.length_b   1.000
_cell.length_c   1.000
_cell.angle_alpha   90.00
_cell.angle_beta   90.00
_cell.angle_gamma   90.00
#
_symmetry.space_group_name_H-M   'P 1'
#
loop_
_entity.id
_entity.type
_entity.pdbx_description
1 polymer ?
#
loop_
_entity_poly.entity_id
_entity_poly.type
_entity_poly.pdbx_seq_one_letter_code
_entity_poly.pdbx_strand_id
1 'polypeptide(L)' 'PLSDTAEPACPGELDRDLKTREAQLVLGALRAAQGRRARAAAQLGISERTLRYKLSQLRQAGFEVPPPGGAQDEG' A
#
# COMPACT_ATOMS: atom_id res chain seq x y z
N PRO A 1 20.13 -27.93 18.02
CA PRO A 1 20.39 -26.47 17.99
C PRO A 1 20.25 -25.93 16.56
N LEU A 2 19.09 -25.36 16.24
CA LEU A 2 18.86 -24.71 14.95
C LEU A 2 19.28 -23.25 15.11
N SER A 3 20.40 -22.90 14.49
CA SER A 3 20.95 -21.56 14.47
C SER A 3 20.03 -20.65 13.67
N ASP A 4 19.28 -19.80 14.37
CA ASP A 4 18.69 -18.59 13.81
C ASP A 4 19.82 -17.57 13.66
N THR A 5 20.68 -17.77 12.66
CA THR A 5 21.62 -16.73 12.25
C THR A 5 20.82 -15.75 11.39
N ALA A 6 20.16 -14.80 12.04
CA ALA A 6 19.71 -13.59 11.39
C ALA A 6 20.95 -12.85 10.90
N GLU A 7 21.39 -13.17 9.68
CA GLU A 7 22.33 -12.37 8.92
C GLU A 7 21.89 -10.90 8.99
N PRO A 8 22.80 -9.94 9.20
CA PRO A 8 22.43 -8.54 9.22
C PRO A 8 21.93 -8.16 7.84
N ALA A 9 20.60 -8.13 7.65
CA ALA A 9 19.97 -7.65 6.43
C ALA A 9 20.59 -6.29 6.09
N CYS A 10 21.11 -6.16 4.86
CA CYS A 10 21.70 -4.90 4.44
C CYS A 10 20.62 -3.81 4.59
N PRO A 11 20.95 -2.58 5.00
CA PRO A 11 19.95 -1.53 5.24
C PRO A 11 18.96 -1.32 4.07
N GLY A 12 19.40 -1.61 2.84
CA GLY A 12 18.56 -1.55 1.64
C GLY A 12 17.55 -2.69 1.48
N GLU A 13 17.76 -3.86 2.08
CA GLU A 13 16.82 -4.99 2.05
C GLU A 13 15.64 -4.71 2.99
N LEU A 14 15.91 -4.22 4.19
CA LEU A 14 14.86 -3.85 5.15
C LEU A 14 13.97 -2.72 4.62
N ASP A 15 14.56 -1.69 4.00
CA ASP A 15 13.80 -0.60 3.38
C ASP A 15 12.92 -1.10 2.22
N ARG A 16 13.43 -2.06 1.43
CA ARG A 16 12.67 -2.67 0.33
C ARG A 16 11.50 -3.52 0.84
N ASP A 17 11.71 -4.27 1.91
CA ASP A 17 10.66 -5.09 2.53
C ASP A 17 9.56 -4.23 3.15
N LEU A 18 9.93 -3.15 3.82
CA LEU A 18 8.99 -2.18 4.37
C LEU A 18 8.14 -1.54 3.26
N LYS A 19 8.75 -1.10 2.15
CA LYS A 19 8.04 -0.56 1.00
C LYS A 19 7.10 -1.59 0.36
N THR A 20 7.55 -2.83 0.24
CA THR A 20 6.73 -3.92 -0.32
C THR A 20 5.52 -4.21 0.56
N ARG A 21 5.71 -4.29 1.88
CA ARG A 21 4.63 -4.51 2.83
C ARG A 21 3.64 -3.35 2.83
N GLU A 22 4.14 -2.12 2.81
CA GLU A 22 3.30 -0.93 2.69
C GLU A 22 2.46 -0.95 1.40
N ALA A 23 3.08 -1.28 0.26
CA ALA A 23 2.38 -1.43 -1.01
C ALA A 23 1.25 -2.45 -0.94
N GLN A 24 1.50 -3.61 -0.33
CA GLN A 24 0.49 -4.65 -0.16
C GLN A 24 -0.70 -4.16 0.67
N LEU A 25 -0.46 -3.43 1.76
CA LEU A 25 -1.53 -2.87 2.60
C LEU A 25 -2.36 -1.84 1.84
N VAL A 26 -1.71 -0.91 1.14
CA VAL A 26 -2.39 0.14 0.38
C VAL A 26 -3.22 -0.44 -0.77
N LEU A 27 -2.65 -1.37 -1.54
CA LEU A 27 -3.34 -2.03 -2.65
C LEU A 27 -4.47 -2.95 -2.15
N GLY A 28 -4.25 -3.63 -1.02
CA GLY A 28 -5.27 -4.44 -0.34
C GLY A 28 -6.48 -3.60 0.06
N ALA A 29 -6.25 -2.46 0.71
CA ALA A 29 -7.32 -1.53 1.10
C ALA A 29 -8.06 -0.98 -0.13
N LEU A 30 -7.35 -0.65 -1.22
CA LEU A 30 -8.00 -0.22 -2.46
C LEU A 30 -8.90 -1.30 -3.06
N ARG A 31 -8.45 -2.55 -3.09
CA ARG A 31 -9.28 -3.68 -3.57
C ARG A 31 -10.51 -3.89 -2.69
N ALA A 32 -10.34 -3.90 -1.36
CA ALA A 32 -11.44 -4.02 -0.41
C ALA A 32 -12.45 -2.86 -0.50
N ALA A 33 -11.97 -1.67 -0.85
CA ALA A 33 -12.80 -0.49 -1.07
C ALA A 33 -13.39 -0.40 -2.50
N GLN A 34 -13.12 -1.36 -3.38
CA GLN A 34 -13.51 -1.35 -4.80
C GLN A 34 -13.02 -0.08 -5.53
N GLY A 35 -11.79 0.35 -5.24
CA GLY A 35 -11.18 1.53 -5.84
C GLY A 35 -11.64 2.87 -5.25
N ARG A 36 -12.56 2.88 -4.28
CA ARG A 36 -12.98 4.09 -3.57
C ARG A 36 -11.89 4.57 -2.61
N ARG A 37 -11.23 5.67 -2.97
CA ARG A 37 -10.08 6.21 -2.22
C ARG A 37 -10.45 6.68 -0.82
N ALA A 38 -11.58 7.36 -0.66
CA ALA A 38 -12.06 7.80 0.66
C ALA A 38 -12.23 6.61 1.63
N ARG A 39 -12.88 5.53 1.17
CA ARG A 39 -13.09 4.30 1.96
C ARG A 39 -11.77 3.58 2.26
N ALA A 40 -10.87 3.46 1.29
CA ALA A 40 -9.55 2.87 1.51
C ALA A 40 -8.71 3.69 2.51
N ALA A 41 -8.76 5.02 2.44
CA ALA A 41 -8.06 5.91 3.35
C ALA A 41 -8.58 5.77 4.79
N ALA A 42 -9.91 5.69 4.95
CA ALA A 42 -10.54 5.42 6.24
C ALA A 42 -10.12 4.05 6.83
N GLN A 43 -10.05 3.00 6.01
CA GLN A 43 -9.58 1.67 6.45
C GLN A 43 -8.11 1.68 6.90
N LEU A 44 -7.28 2.49 6.26
CA LEU A 44 -5.86 2.63 6.59
C LEU A 44 -5.58 3.62 7.73
N GLY A 45 -6.60 4.35 8.21
CA GLY A 45 -6.43 5.38 9.23
C GLY A 45 -5.62 6.59 8.76
N ILE A 46 -5.67 6.92 7.47
CA ILE A 46 -4.94 8.05 6.86
C ILE A 46 -5.88 8.99 6.12
N SER A 47 -5.40 10.20 5.81
CA SER A 47 -6.15 11.12 4.94
C SER A 47 -6.16 10.63 3.48
N GLU A 48 -7.20 10.99 2.72
CA GLU A 48 -7.25 10.70 1.28
C GLU A 48 -6.08 11.36 0.53
N ARG A 49 -5.62 12.54 1.00
CA ARG A 49 -4.42 13.20 0.48
C ARG A 49 -3.19 12.32 0.64
N THR A 50 -2.99 11.77 1.84
CA THR A 50 -1.89 10.84 2.13
C THR A 50 -2.00 9.58 1.28
N LEU A 51 -3.22 9.03 1.12
CA LEU A 51 -3.43 7.88 0.24
C LEU A 51 -3.01 8.20 -1.20
N ARG A 52 -3.48 9.32 -1.77
CA ARG A 52 -3.11 9.75 -3.14
C ARG A 52 -1.60 9.86 -3.30
N TYR A 53 -0.91 10.43 -2.32
CA TYR A 53 0.55 10.50 -2.32
C TYR A 53 1.18 9.10 -2.36
N LYS A 54 0.76 8.19 -1.48
CA LYS A 54 1.23 6.79 -1.49
C LYS A 54 0.97 6.11 -2.83
N LEU A 55 -0.20 6.29 -3.43
CA LEU A 55 -0.51 5.74 -4.77
C LEU A 55 0.43 6.28 -5.86
N SER A 56 0.78 7.56 -5.82
CA SER A 56 1.78 8.12 -6.73
C SER A 56 3.17 7.52 -6.51
N GLN A 57 3.58 7.31 -5.26
CA GLN A 57 4.86 6.64 -4.94
C GLN A 57 4.87 5.20 -5.43
N LEU A 58 3.77 4.46 -5.25
CA LEU A 58 3.64 3.08 -5.72
C LEU A 58 3.78 2.97 -7.23
N ARG A 59 3.14 3.86 -7.99
CA ARG A 59 3.30 3.91 -9.46
C ARG A 59 4.74 4.19 -9.87
N GLN A 60 5.39 5.15 -9.21
CA GLN A 60 6.80 5.47 -9.49
C GLN A 60 7.74 4.31 -9.16
N ALA A 61 7.41 3.52 -8.15
CA ALA A 61 8.14 2.30 -7.79
C ALA A 61 7.79 1.08 -8.68
N GLY A 62 6.91 1.25 -9.68
CA GLY A 62 6.54 0.19 -10.63
C GLY A 62 5.41 -0.74 -10.18
N PHE A 63 4.74 -0.43 -9.05
CA PHE A 63 3.57 -1.19 -8.63
C PHE A 63 2.34 -0.81 -9.45
N GLU A 64 1.56 -1.82 -9.85
CA GLU A 64 0.28 -1.61 -10.51
C GLU A 64 -0.77 -1.10 -9.50
N VAL A 65 -1.22 0.14 -9.71
CA VAL A 65 -2.24 0.77 -8.88
C VAL A 65 -3.59 0.73 -9.60
N PRO A 66 -4.64 0.14 -8.98
CA PRO A 66 -5.97 0.12 -9.57
C PRO A 66 -6.48 1.51 -9.95
N PRO A 67 -7.28 1.62 -11.02
CA PRO A 67 -7.95 2.87 -11.38
C PRO A 67 -8.88 3.33 -10.23
N PRO A 68 -9.26 4.63 -10.20
CA PRO A 68 -10.37 5.07 -9.35
C PRO A 68 -11.56 4.13 -9.54
N GLY A 69 -12.15 3.64 -8.45
CA GLY A 69 -13.49 3.09 -8.52
C GLY A 69 -14.44 4.19 -9.02
N GLY A 70 -15.26 3.89 -10.01
CA GLY A 70 -16.31 4.80 -10.46
C GLY A 70 -17.23 5.16 -9.29
N ALA A 71 -17.72 6.40 -9.27
CA ALA A 71 -18.71 6.85 -8.30
C ALA A 71 -19.99 6.00 -8.48
N GLN A 72 -20.09 4.92 -7.72
CA GLN A 72 -21.32 4.17 -7.50
C GLN A 72 -21.64 4.28 -6.01
N ASP A 73 -21.92 5.51 -5.60
CA ASP A 73 -22.60 5.86 -4.36
C ASP A 73 -23.84 6.66 -4.80
N GLU A 74 -24.71 6.01 -5.58
CA GLU A 74 -26.11 6.39 -5.75
C GLU A 74 -26.92 5.30 -5.04
N GLY A 75 -27.40 5.62 -3.84
CA GLY A 75 -28.20 4.76 -2.96
C GLY A 75 -28.63 5.52 -1.74
#